data_AF-A0A1M7IED0-F1
#
_entry.id   AF-A0A1M7IED0-F1
#
_cell.length_a   1.000
_cell.length_b   1.000
_cell.length_c   1.000
_cell.angle_alpha   90.00
_cell.angle_beta   90.00
_cell.angle_gamma   90.00
#
_symmetry.space_group_name_H-M   'P 1'
#
loop_
_entity.id
_entity.type
_entity.pdbx_description
1 polymer ?
#
loop_
_entity_poly.entity_id
_entity_poly.type
_entity_poly.pdbx_seq_one_letter_code
_entity_poly.pdbx_strand_id
1 'polypeptide(L)'
;MKHKFLLSTLAACTLLGIAAAPVSASETNPYSPANGHAYRHGVLPTRDVLNKMNHWKAQHALTSQTAATGIETLSYGGALDSVGVMSGKVKVYVVYYGTQWGTRSTNSSGDSVFTGDSSGAAAKAEEMFKGIGTNSELWSADLTQWCDGPNVTSGATSCPSNANFVPYQSGGTLAGVWYDNTKASPATATQAQLAAEAVSAAAHFGNTAAGSNRYTYYIIMSPHGTNPDSYQGSYCAWHDYTTSSYGDIAYSNQPYNIDSGQGCGVNFVNSGSAGTLDGWTMTLGHEWHEMMSDTYPAGGWTNHTGNATYNGQENSDECAWIAAGSPGGAANITFATGTFTEQASWSNDTNACAISHPIVGGGTGGGTPVANFTDTISGLTVNFTDSSTDTGGTISSHAWTFGDGGTSTATSPSHTYAAAGTYSVTETVTDSVSGATNSKTASVTVSGGGGGSSQLLGNTGFESGTASPWSMSSGVLCSNSTCSGEVAHAGTWFAWLDGYGSAHTDTVSQSVAIPSGKTSATLSYALHIDTAETGSTAYDKLNVQVLNSSGTVLATLATYSNVNAASGYTVHTANLAAYIGQTVTIKFTGTEDSSLQTSFVLDDVTLTVQ
;
A
#
# COMPACT_ATOMS: atom_id res chain seq x y z
N MET A 1 -39.50 -96.64 -21.56
CA MET A 1 -38.47 -95.61 -21.86
C MET A 1 -37.83 -95.19 -20.52
N LYS A 2 -36.50 -95.19 -20.44
CA LYS A 2 -35.65 -95.15 -19.23
C LYS A 2 -35.86 -93.84 -18.42
N HIS A 3 -36.27 -93.84 -17.14
CA HIS A 3 -35.58 -94.09 -15.85
C HIS A 3 -34.83 -92.90 -15.19
N LYS A 4 -35.23 -92.63 -13.93
CA LYS A 4 -34.55 -92.00 -12.76
C LYS A 4 -34.49 -90.46 -12.68
N PHE A 5 -35.05 -89.77 -11.67
CA PHE A 5 -34.87 -89.70 -10.19
C PHE A 5 -33.81 -88.67 -9.73
N LEU A 6 -34.06 -88.10 -8.53
CA LEU A 6 -33.23 -87.27 -7.60
C LEU A 6 -33.44 -85.75 -7.66
N LEU A 7 -33.35 -84.97 -6.57
CA LEU A 7 -33.49 -85.13 -5.11
C LEU A 7 -33.32 -83.70 -4.52
N SER A 8 -34.04 -83.42 -3.42
CA SER A 8 -33.82 -82.48 -2.30
C SER A 8 -32.64 -81.47 -2.22
N THR A 9 -32.91 -80.43 -1.38
CA THR A 9 -32.05 -79.62 -0.45
C THR A 9 -31.59 -78.19 -0.80
N LEU A 10 -32.20 -77.23 -0.06
CA LEU A 10 -31.69 -76.11 0.76
C LEU A 10 -30.67 -75.06 0.22
N ALA A 11 -31.09 -73.80 0.43
CA ALA A 11 -30.40 -72.69 1.14
C ALA A 11 -29.72 -71.54 0.37
N ALA A 12 -29.94 -70.36 0.97
CA ALA A 12 -29.12 -69.14 1.04
C ALA A 12 -29.20 -68.08 -0.09
N CYS A 13 -29.89 -66.99 0.29
CA CYS A 13 -29.68 -65.57 0.02
C CYS A 13 -28.45 -65.17 -0.82
N THR A 14 -28.70 -64.43 -1.91
CA THR A 14 -27.74 -63.48 -2.50
C THR A 14 -28.50 -62.28 -3.08
N LEU A 15 -28.11 -61.09 -2.64
CA LEU A 15 -28.53 -59.78 -3.17
C LEU A 15 -28.31 -59.74 -4.69
N LEU A 16 -29.34 -59.35 -5.45
CA LEU A 16 -29.21 -58.91 -6.83
C LEU A 16 -29.42 -57.39 -6.86
N GLY A 17 -28.36 -56.69 -7.23
CA GLY A 17 -28.32 -55.25 -7.40
C GLY A 17 -29.29 -54.79 -8.47
N ILE A 18 -29.98 -53.69 -8.18
CA ILE A 18 -30.73 -52.92 -9.15
C ILE A 18 -29.71 -52.16 -9.98
N ALA A 19 -29.61 -52.49 -11.27
CA ALA A 19 -28.87 -51.70 -12.23
C ALA A 19 -29.48 -50.29 -12.27
N ALA A 20 -28.64 -49.26 -12.09
CA ALA A 20 -29.01 -47.88 -12.33
C ALA A 20 -29.42 -47.71 -13.80
N ALA A 21 -30.57 -47.11 -14.04
CA ALA A 21 -30.98 -46.63 -15.35
C ALA A 21 -29.94 -45.61 -15.88
N PRO A 22 -29.73 -45.50 -17.20
CA PRO A 22 -28.80 -44.51 -17.74
C PRO A 22 -29.28 -43.11 -17.38
N VAL A 23 -28.34 -42.28 -16.93
CA VAL A 23 -28.55 -40.84 -16.74
C VAL A 23 -28.97 -40.26 -18.09
N SER A 24 -30.16 -39.68 -18.16
CA SER A 24 -30.64 -38.93 -19.33
C SER A 24 -29.62 -37.85 -19.63
N ALA A 25 -29.03 -37.86 -20.82
CA ALA A 25 -28.22 -36.73 -21.29
C ALA A 25 -29.10 -35.48 -21.24
N SER A 26 -28.65 -34.44 -20.53
CA SER A 26 -29.29 -33.13 -20.54
C SER A 26 -29.32 -32.65 -22.00
N GLU A 27 -30.51 -32.42 -22.54
CA GLU A 27 -30.67 -31.82 -23.86
C GLU A 27 -30.17 -30.37 -23.78
N THR A 28 -29.06 -30.07 -24.46
CA THR A 28 -28.46 -28.73 -24.51
C THR A 28 -29.30 -27.79 -25.37
N ASN A 29 -29.60 -26.58 -24.87
CA ASN A 29 -30.34 -25.56 -25.61
C ASN A 29 -29.62 -25.22 -26.93
N PRO A 30 -30.22 -25.44 -28.12
CA PRO A 30 -29.59 -25.21 -29.42
C PRO A 30 -29.34 -23.73 -29.77
N TYR A 31 -29.94 -22.82 -29.00
CA TYR A 31 -29.78 -21.39 -29.15
C TYR A 31 -28.86 -20.78 -28.09
N SER A 32 -28.41 -21.59 -27.12
CA SER A 32 -27.39 -21.17 -26.15
C SER A 32 -26.05 -20.95 -26.86
N PRO A 33 -25.26 -19.95 -26.44
CA PRO A 33 -23.87 -19.79 -26.88
C PRO A 33 -22.99 -21.04 -26.69
N ALA A 34 -23.40 -21.99 -25.83
CA ALA A 34 -22.72 -23.26 -25.59
C ALA A 34 -23.03 -24.37 -26.61
N ASN A 35 -23.94 -24.15 -27.55
CA ASN A 35 -24.38 -25.23 -28.44
C ASN A 35 -23.45 -25.43 -29.65
N GLY A 36 -22.86 -26.61 -29.76
CA GLY A 36 -22.04 -27.02 -30.92
C GLY A 36 -20.59 -26.52 -30.90
N HIS A 37 -20.20 -25.73 -29.90
CA HIS A 37 -18.85 -25.21 -29.67
C HIS A 37 -18.55 -25.14 -28.16
N ALA A 38 -17.27 -25.01 -27.76
CA ALA A 38 -16.95 -24.71 -26.36
C ALA A 38 -17.65 -23.39 -25.99
N TYR A 39 -18.38 -23.38 -24.87
CA TYR A 39 -19.08 -22.19 -24.38
C TYR A 39 -18.12 -21.00 -24.35
N ARG A 40 -18.52 -19.94 -25.05
CA ARG A 40 -17.83 -18.65 -25.05
C ARG A 40 -18.48 -17.85 -23.92
N HIS A 41 -17.67 -17.50 -22.93
CA HIS A 41 -18.09 -16.71 -21.78
C HIS A 41 -18.38 -15.26 -22.19
N GLY A 42 -19.27 -14.61 -21.46
CA GLY A 42 -19.75 -13.24 -21.64
C GLY A 42 -20.42 -12.92 -22.97
N VAL A 43 -20.94 -13.91 -23.69
CA VAL A 43 -21.58 -13.63 -24.98
C VAL A 43 -22.97 -13.07 -24.78
N LEU A 44 -23.14 -11.76 -24.98
CA LEU A 44 -24.46 -11.13 -25.02
C LEU A 44 -25.22 -11.50 -26.31
N PRO A 45 -26.24 -12.39 -26.27
CA PRO A 45 -26.96 -12.80 -27.46
C PRO A 45 -27.76 -11.63 -28.06
N THR A 46 -28.00 -11.66 -29.37
CA THR A 46 -29.01 -10.77 -29.96
C THR A 46 -30.38 -11.03 -29.33
N ARG A 47 -31.25 -10.02 -29.31
CA ARG A 47 -32.61 -10.16 -28.74
C ARG A 47 -33.42 -11.32 -29.34
N ASP A 48 -33.26 -11.58 -30.63
CA ASP A 48 -33.94 -12.68 -31.31
C ASP A 48 -33.40 -14.05 -30.87
N VAL A 49 -32.09 -14.17 -30.66
CA VAL A 49 -31.47 -15.37 -30.12
C VAL A 49 -31.91 -15.59 -28.67
N LEU A 50 -31.93 -14.54 -27.85
CA LEU A 50 -32.44 -14.62 -26.47
C LEU A 50 -33.91 -15.06 -26.43
N ASN A 51 -34.77 -14.52 -27.29
CA ASN A 51 -36.17 -14.94 -27.38
C ASN A 51 -36.31 -16.43 -27.73
N LYS A 52 -35.45 -16.96 -28.62
CA LYS A 52 -35.42 -18.39 -28.94
C LYS A 52 -34.95 -19.22 -27.75
N MET A 53 -33.95 -18.76 -26.99
CA MET A 53 -33.50 -19.40 -25.76
C MET A 53 -34.63 -19.47 -24.73
N ASN A 54 -35.35 -18.36 -24.51
CA ASN A 54 -36.49 -18.28 -23.60
C ASN A 54 -37.67 -19.17 -24.04
N HIS A 55 -37.95 -19.22 -25.35
CA HIS A 55 -38.98 -20.10 -25.90
C HIS A 55 -38.63 -21.58 -25.74
N TRP A 56 -37.38 -21.95 -26.02
CA TRP A 56 -36.89 -23.31 -25.82
C TRP A 56 -37.02 -23.72 -24.35
N LYS A 57 -36.63 -22.85 -23.40
CA LYS A 57 -36.84 -23.07 -21.95
C LYS A 57 -38.30 -23.34 -21.61
N ALA A 58 -39.22 -22.50 -22.09
CA ALA A 58 -40.65 -22.64 -21.81
C ALA A 58 -41.22 -24.00 -22.26
N GLN A 59 -40.61 -24.61 -23.28
CA GLN A 59 -40.99 -25.92 -23.80
C GLN A 59 -40.29 -27.11 -23.12
N HIS A 60 -39.16 -26.89 -22.44
CA HIS A 60 -38.30 -27.96 -21.89
C HIS A 60 -38.10 -27.84 -20.36
N ALA A 61 -38.96 -27.10 -19.66
CA ALA A 61 -38.85 -26.89 -18.21
C ALA A 61 -38.98 -28.19 -17.40
N LEU A 62 -37.92 -28.59 -16.70
CA LEU A 62 -37.95 -29.62 -15.66
C LEU A 62 -38.60 -29.10 -14.37
N THR A 63 -39.46 -29.91 -13.76
CA THR A 63 -40.14 -29.60 -12.49
C THR A 63 -39.27 -29.92 -11.26
N SER A 64 -39.21 -28.97 -10.31
CA SER A 64 -38.69 -29.04 -8.92
C SER A 64 -37.17 -28.79 -8.76
N GLN A 65 -36.64 -28.19 -7.68
CA GLN A 65 -37.13 -28.06 -6.30
C GLN A 65 -36.43 -26.89 -5.57
N THR A 66 -37.06 -26.38 -4.52
CA THR A 66 -36.62 -25.34 -3.57
C THR A 66 -35.19 -25.50 -3.02
N ALA A 67 -34.35 -24.48 -3.17
CA ALA A 67 -33.17 -24.18 -2.35
C ALA A 67 -33.21 -22.70 -1.92
N ALA A 68 -32.43 -22.33 -0.90
CA ALA A 68 -32.37 -20.97 -0.36
C ALA A 68 -31.71 -19.93 -1.31
N THR A 69 -31.39 -20.37 -2.54
CA THR A 69 -30.78 -19.68 -3.69
C THR A 69 -31.62 -20.00 -4.93
N GLY A 70 -31.82 -19.01 -5.83
CA GLY A 70 -32.60 -19.16 -7.06
C GLY A 70 -31.88 -19.98 -8.15
N ILE A 71 -32.58 -20.21 -9.27
CA ILE A 71 -32.00 -20.87 -10.46
C ILE A 71 -30.95 -20.01 -11.18
N GLU A 72 -30.86 -18.73 -10.82
CA GLU A 72 -29.99 -17.71 -11.42
C GLU A 72 -28.81 -17.38 -10.47
N THR A 73 -28.67 -18.09 -9.34
CA THR A 73 -27.60 -17.82 -8.37
C THR A 73 -26.22 -18.20 -8.92
N LEU A 74 -25.32 -17.22 -8.91
CA LEU A 74 -23.93 -17.38 -9.31
C LEU A 74 -23.11 -18.06 -8.21
N SER A 75 -22.06 -18.75 -8.62
CA SER A 75 -21.09 -19.41 -7.75
C SER A 75 -19.67 -19.13 -8.22
N TYR A 76 -18.74 -19.02 -7.27
CA TYR A 76 -17.34 -18.73 -7.54
C TYR A 76 -16.63 -19.92 -8.22
N GLY A 77 -15.97 -19.68 -9.35
CA GLY A 77 -15.29 -20.68 -10.18
C GLY A 77 -13.99 -21.19 -9.56
N GLY A 78 -13.35 -20.40 -8.68
CA GLY A 78 -12.12 -20.79 -7.98
C GLY A 78 -10.87 -20.03 -8.41
N ALA A 79 -11.03 -18.96 -9.20
CA ALA A 79 -9.99 -18.20 -9.90
C ALA A 79 -9.20 -18.99 -10.96
N LEU A 80 -8.79 -18.29 -12.01
CA LEU A 80 -7.75 -18.73 -12.93
C LEU A 80 -6.51 -17.85 -12.69
N ASP A 81 -5.35 -18.47 -12.55
CA ASP A 81 -4.09 -17.76 -12.22
C ASP A 81 -4.20 -16.84 -10.99
N SER A 82 -4.98 -17.27 -9.99
CA SER A 82 -5.30 -16.54 -8.75
C SER A 82 -6.13 -15.26 -8.95
N VAL A 83 -6.76 -15.11 -10.11
CA VAL A 83 -7.67 -14.01 -10.45
C VAL A 83 -9.08 -14.57 -10.64
N GLY A 84 -10.01 -14.10 -9.82
CA GLY A 84 -11.43 -14.38 -10.00
C GLY A 84 -12.21 -13.13 -10.38
N VAL A 85 -11.92 -12.01 -9.70
CA VAL A 85 -12.60 -10.74 -9.90
C VAL A 85 -11.61 -9.58 -10.01
N MET A 86 -12.11 -8.42 -10.42
CA MET A 86 -11.37 -7.16 -10.35
C MET A 86 -11.42 -6.56 -8.94
N SER A 87 -10.74 -7.19 -7.98
CA SER A 87 -10.69 -6.77 -6.56
C SER A 87 -9.80 -5.55 -6.27
N GLY A 88 -9.64 -4.67 -7.27
CA GLY A 88 -8.87 -3.43 -7.21
C GLY A 88 -9.46 -2.35 -8.11
N LYS A 89 -8.82 -1.18 -8.15
CA LYS A 89 -9.24 -0.10 -9.07
C LYS A 89 -8.87 -0.44 -10.49
N VAL A 90 -9.87 -0.47 -11.36
CA VAL A 90 -9.69 -0.92 -12.73
C VAL A 90 -9.30 0.23 -13.64
N LYS A 91 -8.37 -0.08 -14.53
CA LYS A 91 -7.93 0.74 -15.65
C LYS A 91 -8.58 0.21 -16.93
N VAL A 92 -9.47 0.99 -17.51
CA VAL A 92 -10.08 0.68 -18.81
C VAL A 92 -9.28 1.36 -19.92
N TYR A 93 -8.86 0.57 -20.90
CA TYR A 93 -8.22 1.05 -22.11
C TYR A 93 -9.13 0.79 -23.31
N VAL A 94 -9.48 1.84 -24.03
CA VAL A 94 -10.29 1.74 -25.26
C VAL A 94 -9.35 1.71 -26.46
N VAL A 95 -9.54 0.70 -27.31
CA VAL A 95 -8.72 0.48 -28.52
C VAL A 95 -9.62 0.58 -29.74
N TYR A 96 -9.47 1.64 -30.53
CA TYR A 96 -10.14 1.78 -31.82
C TYR A 96 -9.30 1.06 -32.87
N TYR A 97 -9.69 -0.17 -33.21
CA TYR A 97 -8.92 -1.03 -34.09
C TYR A 97 -9.24 -0.73 -35.56
N GLY A 98 -8.28 -0.16 -36.28
CA GLY A 98 -8.29 -0.11 -37.74
C GLY A 98 -8.57 1.26 -38.36
N THR A 99 -7.95 1.52 -39.52
CA THR A 99 -8.09 2.79 -40.26
C THR A 99 -9.52 3.18 -40.66
N GLN A 100 -10.49 2.26 -40.64
CA GLN A 100 -11.88 2.54 -41.04
C GLN A 100 -12.62 3.49 -40.08
N TRP A 101 -12.13 3.68 -38.85
CA TRP A 101 -12.59 4.77 -37.99
C TRP A 101 -12.33 6.16 -38.64
N GLY A 102 -11.39 6.28 -39.57
CA GLY A 102 -11.17 7.48 -40.37
C GLY A 102 -10.28 8.51 -39.68
N THR A 103 -10.61 9.79 -39.78
CA THR A 103 -9.82 10.86 -39.16
C THR A 103 -10.30 11.09 -37.73
N ARG A 104 -9.37 11.05 -36.77
CA ARG A 104 -9.63 11.35 -35.36
C ARG A 104 -9.51 12.85 -35.09
N SER A 105 -10.50 13.40 -34.40
CA SER A 105 -10.46 14.68 -33.70
C SER A 105 -10.91 14.47 -32.25
N THR A 106 -11.07 15.56 -31.48
CA THR A 106 -11.63 15.49 -30.13
C THR A 106 -12.80 16.46 -29.98
N ASN A 107 -13.83 16.07 -29.23
CA ASN A 107 -14.90 16.98 -28.82
C ASN A 107 -14.43 17.97 -27.73
N SER A 108 -15.33 18.80 -27.20
CA SER A 108 -15.02 19.76 -26.12
C SER A 108 -14.67 19.11 -24.78
N SER A 109 -15.06 17.86 -24.58
CA SER A 109 -14.80 17.05 -23.39
C SER A 109 -13.50 16.23 -23.51
N GLY A 110 -12.80 16.37 -24.64
CA GLY A 110 -11.55 15.68 -24.94
C GLY A 110 -11.73 14.22 -25.39
N ASP A 111 -12.96 13.79 -25.71
CA ASP A 111 -13.24 12.44 -26.19
C ASP A 111 -12.99 12.30 -27.69
N SER A 112 -12.63 11.10 -28.14
CA SER A 112 -12.37 10.85 -29.56
C SER A 112 -13.62 10.97 -30.42
N VAL A 113 -13.49 11.74 -31.51
CA VAL A 113 -14.50 11.86 -32.56
C VAL A 113 -13.88 11.38 -33.86
N PHE A 114 -14.62 10.58 -34.61
CA PHE A 114 -14.12 9.91 -35.80
C PHE A 114 -15.03 10.20 -37.00
N THR A 115 -14.43 10.49 -38.16
CA THR A 115 -15.22 10.71 -39.39
C THR A 115 -15.97 9.46 -39.86
N GLY A 116 -15.49 8.27 -39.48
CA GLY A 116 -16.15 6.98 -39.73
C GLY A 116 -17.18 6.57 -38.68
N ASP A 117 -17.42 7.40 -37.66
CA ASP A 117 -18.39 7.15 -36.59
C ASP A 117 -19.52 8.19 -36.63
N SER A 118 -20.49 7.97 -37.53
CA SER A 118 -21.62 8.90 -37.68
C SER A 118 -22.56 8.91 -36.47
N SER A 119 -22.52 7.88 -35.62
CA SER A 119 -23.39 7.76 -34.45
C SER A 119 -22.82 8.40 -33.19
N GLY A 120 -21.53 8.76 -33.19
CA GLY A 120 -20.83 9.29 -32.01
C GLY A 120 -20.59 8.24 -30.92
N ALA A 121 -20.50 6.96 -31.31
CA ALA A 121 -20.30 5.83 -30.43
C ALA A 121 -18.97 5.89 -29.66
N ALA A 122 -17.90 6.35 -30.31
CA ALA A 122 -16.56 6.45 -29.73
C ALA A 122 -16.53 7.41 -28.53
N ALA A 123 -16.99 8.65 -28.72
CA ALA A 123 -17.06 9.64 -27.67
C ALA A 123 -17.97 9.16 -26.52
N LYS A 124 -19.11 8.55 -26.85
CA LYS A 124 -20.05 8.06 -25.84
C LYS A 124 -19.46 6.95 -24.96
N ALA A 125 -18.65 6.06 -25.53
CA ALA A 125 -17.96 5.03 -24.76
C ALA A 125 -16.91 5.62 -23.80
N GLU A 126 -16.10 6.58 -24.27
CA GLU A 126 -15.13 7.27 -23.41
C GLU A 126 -15.82 8.02 -22.26
N GLU A 127 -16.89 8.77 -22.56
CA GLU A 127 -17.67 9.48 -21.55
C GLU A 127 -18.26 8.51 -20.51
N MET A 128 -18.75 7.34 -20.94
CA MET A 128 -19.28 6.31 -20.05
C MET A 128 -18.21 5.86 -19.04
N PHE A 129 -17.06 5.39 -19.51
CA PHE A 129 -15.98 4.91 -18.63
C PHE A 129 -15.31 6.03 -17.82
N LYS A 130 -15.30 7.28 -18.30
CA LYS A 130 -14.94 8.44 -17.46
C LYS A 130 -15.96 8.69 -16.33
N GLY A 131 -17.21 8.27 -16.53
CA GLY A 131 -18.35 8.53 -15.64
C GLY A 131 -18.67 7.44 -14.63
N ILE A 132 -18.27 6.19 -14.85
CA ILE A 132 -18.53 5.09 -13.90
C ILE A 132 -18.02 5.45 -12.50
N GLY A 133 -18.84 5.23 -11.47
CA GLY A 133 -18.52 5.55 -10.09
C GLY A 133 -18.51 7.05 -9.76
N THR A 134 -19.10 7.90 -10.61
CA THR A 134 -19.27 9.34 -10.37
C THR A 134 -20.73 9.70 -10.14
N ASN A 135 -21.00 10.92 -9.64
CA ASN A 135 -22.37 11.39 -9.38
C ASN A 135 -23.17 10.48 -8.43
N SER A 136 -22.48 9.70 -7.58
CA SER A 136 -23.08 8.74 -6.64
C SER A 136 -24.05 7.75 -7.30
N GLU A 137 -23.81 7.40 -8.56
CA GLU A 137 -24.55 6.35 -9.25
C GLU A 137 -24.36 5.00 -8.53
N LEU A 138 -25.42 4.20 -8.49
CA LEU A 138 -25.45 2.91 -7.80
C LEU A 138 -25.63 1.73 -8.76
N TRP A 139 -25.49 1.97 -10.07
CA TRP A 139 -25.53 0.92 -11.07
C TRP A 139 -24.26 0.07 -10.99
N SER A 140 -23.07 0.69 -11.01
CA SER A 140 -21.81 -0.06 -10.87
C SER A 140 -21.54 -0.57 -9.45
N ALA A 141 -22.32 -0.12 -8.47
CA ALA A 141 -22.23 -0.57 -7.09
C ALA A 141 -22.67 -2.03 -6.92
N ASP A 142 -23.47 -2.58 -7.84
CA ASP A 142 -23.85 -4.00 -7.84
C ASP A 142 -22.61 -4.91 -7.82
N LEU A 143 -21.52 -4.48 -8.46
CA LEU A 143 -20.28 -5.26 -8.50
C LEU A 143 -19.63 -5.47 -7.13
N THR A 144 -19.92 -4.60 -6.16
CA THR A 144 -19.25 -4.60 -4.85
C THR A 144 -19.55 -5.82 -3.99
N GLN A 145 -20.58 -6.59 -4.37
CA GLN A 145 -20.91 -7.87 -3.72
C GLN A 145 -19.95 -9.01 -4.10
N TRP A 146 -19.23 -8.90 -5.22
CA TRP A 146 -18.38 -9.98 -5.73
C TRP A 146 -16.97 -9.90 -5.12
N CYS A 147 -16.34 -11.06 -4.94
CA CYS A 147 -15.03 -11.15 -4.31
C CYS A 147 -14.20 -12.33 -4.83
N ASP A 148 -12.89 -12.26 -4.61
CA ASP A 148 -11.97 -13.38 -4.78
C ASP A 148 -11.00 -13.48 -3.59
N GLY A 149 -9.96 -14.28 -3.76
CA GLY A 149 -8.87 -14.43 -2.80
C GLY A 149 -8.89 -15.76 -2.05
N PRO A 150 -7.88 -15.98 -1.17
CA PRO A 150 -7.60 -17.29 -0.58
C PRO A 150 -8.70 -17.81 0.36
N ASN A 151 -9.63 -16.94 0.77
CA ASN A 151 -10.72 -17.29 1.67
C ASN A 151 -12.02 -17.68 0.93
N VAL A 152 -12.08 -17.48 -0.40
CA VAL A 152 -13.27 -17.78 -1.21
C VAL A 152 -13.09 -19.16 -1.82
N THR A 153 -13.93 -20.11 -1.42
CA THR A 153 -13.88 -21.48 -1.95
C THR A 153 -14.61 -21.57 -3.29
N SER A 154 -14.09 -22.34 -4.23
CA SER A 154 -14.84 -22.71 -5.44
C SER A 154 -16.21 -23.29 -5.07
N GLY A 155 -17.26 -22.87 -5.77
CA GLY A 155 -18.66 -23.16 -5.48
C GLY A 155 -19.31 -22.24 -4.44
N ALA A 156 -18.59 -21.29 -3.84
CA ALA A 156 -19.21 -20.33 -2.91
C ALA A 156 -20.28 -19.50 -3.63
N THR A 157 -21.43 -19.28 -3.00
CA THR A 157 -22.52 -18.44 -3.53
C THR A 157 -22.63 -17.10 -2.81
N SER A 158 -21.72 -16.83 -1.87
CA SER A 158 -21.60 -15.57 -1.14
C SER A 158 -20.16 -15.34 -0.69
N CYS A 159 -19.83 -14.07 -0.46
CA CYS A 159 -18.50 -13.66 -0.09
C CYS A 159 -18.28 -13.67 1.43
N PRO A 160 -17.21 -14.32 1.92
CA PRO A 160 -16.74 -14.14 3.29
C PRO A 160 -16.36 -12.69 3.58
N SER A 161 -16.55 -12.22 4.82
CA SER A 161 -16.24 -10.83 5.21
C SER A 161 -14.75 -10.46 5.12
N ASN A 162 -13.87 -11.45 5.01
CA ASN A 162 -12.41 -11.30 4.88
C ASN A 162 -11.91 -11.68 3.47
N ALA A 163 -12.78 -11.71 2.46
CA ALA A 163 -12.42 -11.86 1.06
C ALA A 163 -11.93 -10.55 0.45
N ASN A 164 -11.36 -10.62 -0.75
CA ASN A 164 -10.97 -9.45 -1.53
C ASN A 164 -12.16 -9.05 -2.41
N PHE A 165 -12.91 -8.05 -2.00
CA PHE A 165 -14.09 -7.59 -2.74
C PHE A 165 -13.72 -6.68 -3.91
N VAL A 166 -14.58 -6.66 -4.94
CA VAL A 166 -14.55 -5.61 -5.96
C VAL A 166 -14.87 -4.27 -5.30
N PRO A 167 -14.00 -3.25 -5.41
CA PRO A 167 -14.29 -1.95 -4.83
C PRO A 167 -15.25 -1.16 -5.71
N TYR A 168 -16.04 -0.28 -5.10
CA TYR A 168 -16.79 0.71 -5.85
C TYR A 168 -15.83 1.62 -6.64
N GLN A 169 -16.04 1.74 -7.94
CA GLN A 169 -15.05 2.32 -8.86
C GLN A 169 -15.11 3.85 -8.91
N SER A 170 -14.98 4.51 -7.75
CA SER A 170 -15.11 5.96 -7.60
C SER A 170 -14.20 6.76 -8.54
N GLY A 171 -14.73 7.82 -9.18
CA GLY A 171 -13.93 8.78 -9.96
C GLY A 171 -13.65 8.43 -11.41
N GLY A 172 -14.35 7.45 -12.01
CA GLY A 172 -14.12 7.03 -13.39
C GLY A 172 -13.07 5.92 -13.52
N THR A 173 -13.12 5.16 -14.60
CA THR A 173 -12.27 3.99 -14.85
C THR A 173 -11.46 4.08 -16.15
N LEU A 174 -11.77 5.03 -17.05
CA LEU A 174 -11.02 5.23 -18.29
C LEU A 174 -9.57 5.68 -17.99
N ALA A 175 -8.60 4.83 -18.32
CA ALA A 175 -7.18 5.07 -18.11
C ALA A 175 -6.44 5.48 -19.39
N GLY A 176 -6.95 5.13 -20.58
CA GLY A 176 -6.32 5.52 -21.83
C GLY A 176 -7.10 5.10 -23.06
N VAL A 177 -6.73 5.72 -24.19
CA VAL A 177 -7.38 5.53 -25.49
C VAL A 177 -6.31 5.43 -26.56
N TRP A 178 -6.38 4.37 -27.36
CA TRP A 178 -5.47 4.15 -28.48
C TRP A 178 -6.29 4.00 -29.77
N TYR A 179 -5.89 4.76 -30.79
CA TYR A 179 -6.36 4.57 -32.14
C TYR A 179 -5.28 3.82 -32.92
N ASP A 180 -5.43 2.49 -33.07
CA ASP A 180 -4.55 1.73 -33.96
C ASP A 180 -4.99 1.94 -35.41
N ASN A 181 -4.37 2.95 -36.03
CA ASN A 181 -4.55 3.28 -37.42
C ASN A 181 -3.41 2.80 -38.31
N THR A 182 -2.60 1.85 -37.84
CA THR A 182 -1.46 1.34 -38.62
C THR A 182 -1.90 0.48 -39.79
N LYS A 183 -3.08 -0.17 -39.68
CA LYS A 183 -3.67 -1.05 -40.70
C LYS A 183 -5.19 -0.95 -40.66
N ALA A 184 -5.85 -1.50 -41.66
CA ALA A 184 -7.29 -1.73 -41.59
C ALA A 184 -7.60 -2.89 -40.63
N SER A 185 -8.65 -2.75 -39.82
CA SER A 185 -9.18 -3.87 -39.04
C SER A 185 -9.79 -4.91 -40.00
N PRO A 186 -9.59 -6.22 -39.78
CA PRO A 186 -10.17 -7.24 -40.63
C PRO A 186 -11.70 -7.13 -40.69
N ALA A 187 -12.28 -7.30 -41.88
CA ALA A 187 -13.74 -7.28 -42.05
C ALA A 187 -14.46 -8.35 -41.21
N THR A 188 -13.78 -9.47 -40.91
CA THR A 188 -14.26 -10.54 -40.03
C THR A 188 -13.13 -10.97 -39.09
N ALA A 189 -12.71 -10.07 -38.20
CA ALA A 189 -11.61 -10.35 -37.27
C ALA A 189 -11.93 -11.58 -36.41
N THR A 190 -11.04 -12.57 -36.40
CA THR A 190 -11.18 -13.75 -35.54
C THR A 190 -10.87 -13.41 -34.09
N GLN A 191 -11.35 -14.20 -33.13
CA GLN A 191 -10.97 -14.09 -31.71
C GLN A 191 -9.45 -14.00 -31.51
N ALA A 192 -8.67 -14.83 -32.22
CA ALA A 192 -7.21 -14.78 -32.15
C ALA A 192 -6.60 -13.44 -32.62
N GLN A 193 -7.22 -12.77 -33.59
CA GLN A 193 -6.79 -11.45 -34.03
C GLN A 193 -7.16 -10.36 -33.02
N LEU A 194 -8.30 -10.49 -32.36
CA LEU A 194 -8.73 -9.57 -31.30
C LEU A 194 -7.84 -9.72 -30.05
N ALA A 195 -7.51 -10.95 -29.66
CA ALA A 195 -6.54 -11.23 -28.61
C ALA A 195 -5.15 -10.64 -28.92
N ALA A 196 -4.67 -10.80 -30.16
CA ALA A 196 -3.41 -10.21 -30.59
C ALA A 196 -3.42 -8.67 -30.56
N GLU A 197 -4.57 -8.07 -30.86
CA GLU A 197 -4.77 -6.62 -30.74
C GLU A 197 -4.74 -6.17 -29.28
N ALA A 198 -5.36 -6.91 -28.36
CA ALA A 198 -5.28 -6.64 -26.92
C ALA A 198 -3.84 -6.72 -26.38
N VAL A 199 -3.04 -7.70 -26.83
CA VAL A 199 -1.60 -7.78 -26.49
C VAL A 199 -0.84 -6.56 -27.03
N SER A 200 -1.17 -6.11 -28.24
CA SER A 200 -0.57 -4.92 -28.86
C SER A 200 -0.94 -3.65 -28.10
N ALA A 201 -2.18 -3.55 -27.63
CA ALA A 201 -2.65 -2.46 -26.78
C ALA A 201 -1.92 -2.43 -25.43
N ALA A 202 -1.75 -3.60 -24.79
CA ALA A 202 -0.97 -3.70 -23.55
C ALA A 202 0.47 -3.17 -23.74
N ALA A 203 1.12 -3.52 -24.85
CA ALA A 203 2.42 -2.97 -25.21
C ALA A 203 2.37 -1.45 -25.44
N HIS A 204 1.36 -0.95 -26.17
CA HIS A 204 1.18 0.47 -26.46
C HIS A 204 1.08 1.32 -25.18
N PHE A 205 0.32 0.86 -24.20
CA PHE A 205 0.14 1.55 -22.92
C PHE A 205 1.26 1.27 -21.91
N GLY A 206 2.29 0.51 -22.28
CA GLY A 206 3.42 0.17 -21.40
C GLY A 206 3.10 -0.86 -20.32
N ASN A 207 1.97 -1.57 -20.43
CA ASN A 207 1.56 -2.65 -19.53
C ASN A 207 2.26 -3.97 -19.92
N THR A 208 3.59 -3.98 -19.87
CA THR A 208 4.44 -5.08 -20.37
C THR A 208 4.85 -6.09 -19.28
N ALA A 209 4.10 -6.17 -18.19
CA ALA A 209 4.35 -7.12 -17.09
C ALA A 209 3.04 -7.63 -16.48
N ALA A 210 3.02 -8.85 -15.94
CA ALA A 210 1.80 -9.46 -15.39
C ALA A 210 1.09 -8.57 -14.35
N GLY A 211 1.85 -7.99 -13.42
CA GLY A 211 1.30 -7.08 -12.41
C GLY A 211 0.65 -5.81 -12.98
N SER A 212 1.09 -5.34 -14.16
CA SER A 212 0.48 -4.17 -14.81
C SER A 212 -0.87 -4.46 -15.46
N ASN A 213 -1.19 -5.75 -15.71
CA ASN A 213 -2.42 -6.22 -16.33
C ASN A 213 -3.48 -6.76 -15.34
N ARG A 214 -3.14 -6.95 -14.04
CA ARG A 214 -4.05 -7.52 -13.03
C ARG A 214 -5.38 -6.78 -12.85
N TYR A 215 -5.38 -5.45 -12.98
CA TYR A 215 -6.57 -4.61 -12.87
C TYR A 215 -6.78 -3.77 -14.13
N THR A 216 -6.60 -4.43 -15.28
CA THR A 216 -6.65 -3.78 -16.58
C THR A 216 -7.63 -4.48 -17.48
N TYR A 217 -8.43 -3.69 -18.21
CA TYR A 217 -9.41 -4.17 -19.17
C TYR A 217 -9.22 -3.46 -20.51
N TYR A 218 -9.03 -4.23 -21.58
CA TYR A 218 -8.86 -3.70 -22.94
C TYR A 218 -10.12 -3.92 -23.76
N ILE A 219 -10.75 -2.85 -24.21
CA ILE A 219 -11.94 -2.92 -25.04
C ILE A 219 -11.52 -2.74 -26.50
N ILE A 220 -11.61 -3.81 -27.28
CA ILE A 220 -11.23 -3.82 -28.69
C ILE A 220 -12.46 -3.44 -29.53
N MET A 221 -12.49 -2.19 -29.98
CA MET A 221 -13.60 -1.64 -30.75
C MET A 221 -13.37 -1.78 -32.26
N SER A 222 -14.24 -2.55 -32.90
CA SER A 222 -14.21 -2.70 -34.35
C SER A 222 -15.05 -1.62 -35.05
N PRO A 223 -14.63 -1.12 -36.22
CA PRO A 223 -15.28 0.00 -36.90
C PRO A 223 -16.57 -0.41 -37.61
N HIS A 224 -17.41 0.59 -37.93
CA HIS A 224 -18.63 0.44 -38.72
C HIS A 224 -18.42 -0.41 -39.99
N GLY A 225 -19.37 -1.32 -40.27
CA GLY A 225 -19.39 -2.18 -41.44
C GLY A 225 -18.49 -3.42 -41.35
N THR A 226 -17.82 -3.65 -40.22
CA THR A 226 -17.11 -4.91 -39.95
C THR A 226 -18.01 -5.91 -39.22
N ASN A 227 -17.63 -7.18 -39.24
CA ASN A 227 -18.30 -8.30 -38.57
C ASN A 227 -17.29 -9.17 -37.79
N PRO A 228 -16.57 -8.61 -36.80
CA PRO A 228 -15.63 -9.36 -35.96
C PRO A 228 -16.32 -10.58 -35.34
N ASP A 229 -15.66 -11.72 -35.48
CA ASP A 229 -16.04 -13.03 -35.00
C ASP A 229 -17.47 -13.47 -35.40
N SER A 230 -17.98 -12.89 -36.50
CA SER A 230 -19.33 -13.14 -37.03
C SER A 230 -20.48 -12.73 -36.08
N TYR A 231 -20.31 -11.66 -35.29
CA TYR A 231 -21.32 -11.18 -34.33
C TYR A 231 -22.70 -10.93 -34.94
N GLN A 232 -22.78 -10.40 -36.17
CA GLN A 232 -24.04 -10.01 -36.80
C GLN A 232 -25.02 -11.19 -36.89
N GLY A 233 -26.16 -11.06 -36.21
CA GLY A 233 -27.23 -12.08 -36.17
C GLY A 233 -27.05 -13.18 -35.12
N SER A 234 -25.98 -13.14 -34.32
CA SER A 234 -25.69 -14.12 -33.27
C SER A 234 -25.61 -13.46 -31.89
N TYR A 235 -24.73 -12.48 -31.70
CA TYR A 235 -24.46 -11.81 -30.43
C TYR A 235 -24.04 -10.34 -30.66
N CYS A 236 -23.87 -9.56 -29.58
CA CYS A 236 -23.66 -8.12 -29.66
C CYS A 236 -22.29 -7.64 -29.13
N ALA A 237 -21.70 -8.38 -28.19
CA ALA A 237 -20.35 -8.20 -27.65
C ALA A 237 -19.95 -9.50 -26.90
N TRP A 238 -18.69 -9.58 -26.47
CA TRP A 238 -18.20 -10.59 -25.51
C TRP A 238 -16.85 -10.20 -24.91
N HIS A 239 -16.51 -10.72 -23.72
CA HIS A 239 -15.19 -10.64 -23.11
C HIS A 239 -14.48 -12.00 -23.03
N ASP A 240 -13.17 -11.96 -22.88
CA ASP A 240 -12.31 -13.13 -22.75
C ASP A 240 -10.94 -12.69 -22.20
N TYR A 241 -10.02 -13.64 -22.07
CA TYR A 241 -8.63 -13.37 -21.75
C TYR A 241 -7.65 -14.07 -22.68
N THR A 242 -6.42 -13.55 -22.72
CA THR A 242 -5.32 -14.20 -23.44
C THR A 242 -4.03 -14.12 -22.64
N THR A 243 -3.24 -15.18 -22.69
CA THR A 243 -1.93 -15.23 -22.03
C THR A 243 -0.83 -14.83 -23.00
N SER A 244 0.05 -13.92 -22.55
CA SER A 244 1.18 -13.43 -23.32
C SER A 244 2.47 -13.36 -22.50
N SER A 245 3.55 -12.84 -23.08
CA SER A 245 4.76 -12.50 -22.32
C SER A 245 4.54 -11.41 -21.26
N TYR A 246 3.41 -10.69 -21.30
CA TYR A 246 3.03 -9.65 -20.34
C TYR A 246 2.08 -10.17 -19.26
N GLY A 247 1.93 -11.49 -19.14
CA GLY A 247 0.92 -12.14 -18.31
C GLY A 247 -0.42 -12.24 -19.02
N ASP A 248 -1.46 -12.51 -18.23
CA ASP A 248 -2.84 -12.61 -18.68
C ASP A 248 -3.44 -11.22 -18.93
N ILE A 249 -4.18 -11.11 -20.03
CA ILE A 249 -4.74 -9.87 -20.55
C ILE A 249 -6.24 -10.09 -20.72
N ALA A 250 -7.03 -9.45 -19.85
CA ALA A 250 -8.49 -9.40 -19.98
C ALA A 250 -8.89 -8.39 -21.05
N TYR A 251 -9.73 -8.80 -21.99
CA TYR A 251 -10.17 -7.96 -23.09
C TYR A 251 -11.60 -8.26 -23.51
N SER A 252 -12.21 -7.36 -24.26
CA SER A 252 -13.48 -7.62 -24.92
C SER A 252 -13.46 -7.30 -26.40
N ASN A 253 -14.30 -8.01 -27.13
CA ASN A 253 -14.72 -7.67 -28.46
C ASN A 253 -15.95 -6.77 -28.35
N GLN A 254 -15.80 -5.51 -28.76
CA GLN A 254 -16.91 -4.58 -28.94
C GLN A 254 -17.07 -4.27 -30.43
N PRO A 255 -17.87 -5.06 -31.18
CA PRO A 255 -18.24 -4.71 -32.54
C PRO A 255 -19.03 -3.40 -32.58
N TYR A 256 -19.04 -2.69 -33.72
CA TYR A 256 -19.94 -1.55 -33.96
C TYR A 256 -21.40 -2.04 -34.05
N ASN A 257 -21.96 -2.44 -32.91
CA ASN A 257 -23.18 -3.24 -32.83
C ASN A 257 -24.46 -2.45 -33.14
N ILE A 258 -24.34 -1.13 -33.27
CA ILE A 258 -25.35 -0.23 -33.85
C ILE A 258 -25.74 -0.70 -35.26
N ASP A 259 -24.83 -1.34 -35.99
CA ASP A 259 -25.08 -1.93 -37.32
C ASP A 259 -26.12 -3.06 -37.30
N SER A 260 -26.30 -3.71 -36.14
CA SER A 260 -27.33 -4.73 -35.94
C SER A 260 -28.69 -4.14 -35.55
N GLY A 261 -28.78 -2.81 -35.46
CA GLY A 261 -30.02 -2.09 -35.18
C GLY A 261 -30.71 -2.59 -33.91
N GLN A 262 -32.02 -2.81 -34.00
CA GLN A 262 -32.81 -3.25 -32.85
C GLN A 262 -32.33 -4.58 -32.26
N GLY A 263 -31.68 -5.45 -33.05
CA GLY A 263 -31.20 -6.76 -32.60
C GLY A 263 -30.15 -6.67 -31.50
N CYS A 264 -29.38 -5.58 -31.49
CA CYS A 264 -28.42 -5.23 -30.44
C CYS A 264 -28.81 -3.95 -29.70
N GLY A 265 -30.10 -3.70 -29.53
CA GLY A 265 -30.59 -2.72 -28.56
C GLY A 265 -30.72 -1.27 -29.05
N VAL A 266 -30.59 -0.98 -30.36
CA VAL A 266 -30.95 0.36 -30.85
C VAL A 266 -32.43 0.63 -30.56
N ASN A 267 -32.73 1.76 -29.92
CA ASN A 267 -34.04 2.18 -29.41
C ASN A 267 -34.65 1.26 -28.36
N PHE A 268 -33.83 0.67 -27.48
CA PHE A 268 -34.33 -0.26 -26.47
C PHE A 268 -35.04 0.43 -25.30
N VAL A 269 -34.49 1.54 -24.80
CA VAL A 269 -35.06 2.33 -23.69
C VAL A 269 -35.61 3.66 -24.20
N ASN A 270 -34.85 4.34 -25.05
CA ASN A 270 -35.17 5.61 -25.65
C ASN A 270 -35.68 5.40 -27.09
N SER A 271 -36.41 6.39 -27.61
CA SER A 271 -36.96 6.32 -28.97
C SER A 271 -36.31 7.32 -29.92
N GLY A 272 -36.30 6.99 -31.21
CA GLY A 272 -35.78 7.87 -32.26
C GLY A 272 -34.27 8.06 -32.17
N SER A 273 -33.79 9.26 -32.48
CA SER A 273 -32.34 9.53 -32.46
C SER A 273 -31.72 9.39 -31.07
N ALA A 274 -32.51 9.61 -30.00
CA ALA A 274 -32.05 9.45 -28.62
C ALA A 274 -31.73 8.00 -28.25
N GLY A 275 -32.37 7.03 -28.93
CA GLY A 275 -32.15 5.60 -28.71
C GLY A 275 -31.08 4.97 -29.58
N THR A 276 -30.42 5.74 -30.45
CA THR A 276 -29.40 5.22 -31.39
C THR A 276 -28.28 4.46 -30.70
N LEU A 277 -27.90 4.90 -29.50
CA LEU A 277 -26.77 4.36 -28.73
C LEU A 277 -27.20 3.53 -27.50
N ASP A 278 -28.50 3.27 -27.32
CA ASP A 278 -28.99 2.52 -26.15
C ASP A 278 -28.26 1.18 -26.02
N GLY A 279 -28.32 0.37 -27.07
CA GLY A 279 -27.65 -0.91 -27.15
C GLY A 279 -26.13 -0.82 -27.04
N TRP A 280 -25.53 0.24 -27.59
CA TRP A 280 -24.09 0.45 -27.55
C TRP A 280 -23.59 0.57 -26.09
N THR A 281 -24.19 1.46 -25.29
CA THR A 281 -23.79 1.62 -23.89
C THR A 281 -24.18 0.42 -23.05
N MET A 282 -25.37 -0.17 -23.29
CA MET A 282 -25.81 -1.39 -22.59
C MET A 282 -24.84 -2.55 -22.77
N THR A 283 -24.36 -2.79 -23.99
CA THR A 283 -23.38 -3.86 -24.25
C THR A 283 -22.03 -3.57 -23.62
N LEU A 284 -21.54 -2.32 -23.67
CA LEU A 284 -20.31 -1.94 -22.96
C LEU A 284 -20.42 -2.16 -21.45
N GLY A 285 -21.57 -1.82 -20.87
CA GLY A 285 -21.85 -1.99 -19.44
C GLY A 285 -22.05 -3.45 -19.04
N HIS A 286 -22.62 -4.26 -19.93
CA HIS A 286 -22.76 -5.71 -19.78
C HIS A 286 -21.38 -6.38 -19.68
N GLU A 287 -20.54 -6.21 -20.71
CA GLU A 287 -19.18 -6.80 -20.72
C GLU A 287 -18.32 -6.28 -19.57
N TRP A 288 -18.54 -5.01 -19.18
CA TRP A 288 -17.90 -4.45 -18.00
C TRP A 288 -18.30 -5.19 -16.71
N HIS A 289 -19.60 -5.41 -16.47
CA HIS A 289 -20.06 -6.09 -15.26
C HIS A 289 -19.59 -7.54 -15.19
N GLU A 290 -19.58 -8.22 -16.34
CA GLU A 290 -19.13 -9.61 -16.44
C GLU A 290 -17.64 -9.71 -16.18
N MET A 291 -16.81 -8.95 -16.90
CA MET A 291 -15.36 -8.89 -16.70
C MET A 291 -14.96 -8.53 -15.26
N MET A 292 -15.71 -7.64 -14.61
CA MET A 292 -15.45 -7.28 -13.22
C MET A 292 -15.68 -8.44 -12.25
N SER A 293 -16.66 -9.30 -12.53
CA SER A 293 -17.07 -10.45 -11.70
C SER A 293 -16.48 -11.79 -12.12
N ASP A 294 -15.98 -11.90 -13.35
CA ASP A 294 -15.31 -13.06 -13.93
C ASP A 294 -14.25 -12.57 -14.93
N THR A 295 -13.12 -12.15 -14.38
CA THR A 295 -12.07 -11.47 -15.15
C THR A 295 -11.39 -12.37 -16.16
N TYR A 296 -11.16 -13.64 -15.80
CA TYR A 296 -10.63 -14.67 -16.67
C TYR A 296 -11.63 -15.82 -16.69
N PRO A 297 -12.56 -15.83 -17.65
CA PRO A 297 -13.62 -16.81 -17.63
C PRO A 297 -13.11 -18.25 -17.78
N ALA A 298 -13.61 -19.24 -17.02
CA ALA A 298 -14.70 -19.20 -16.02
C ALA A 298 -14.19 -19.14 -14.56
N GLY A 299 -13.22 -18.28 -14.26
CA GLY A 299 -12.52 -18.25 -12.97
C GLY A 299 -13.30 -17.56 -11.84
N GLY A 300 -14.14 -16.58 -12.17
CA GLY A 300 -14.93 -15.77 -11.24
C GLY A 300 -16.33 -16.29 -11.02
N TRP A 301 -17.33 -15.41 -10.99
CA TRP A 301 -18.69 -15.76 -10.55
C TRP A 301 -19.61 -16.07 -11.72
N THR A 302 -20.00 -17.34 -11.85
CA THR A 302 -20.89 -17.82 -12.93
C THR A 302 -21.96 -18.77 -12.39
N ASN A 303 -23.07 -18.90 -13.10
CA ASN A 303 -24.15 -19.78 -12.72
C ASN A 303 -23.83 -21.24 -13.07
N HIS A 304 -23.90 -22.13 -12.06
CA HIS A 304 -23.69 -23.57 -12.21
C HIS A 304 -24.83 -24.42 -11.66
N THR A 305 -26.06 -23.89 -11.63
CA THR A 305 -27.25 -24.53 -11.01
C THR A 305 -27.71 -25.84 -11.68
N GLY A 306 -26.93 -26.40 -12.62
CA GLY A 306 -27.22 -27.67 -13.29
C GLY A 306 -28.32 -27.59 -14.35
N ASN A 307 -28.88 -26.41 -14.61
CA ASN A 307 -29.77 -26.15 -15.74
C ASN A 307 -28.94 -25.75 -16.97
N ALA A 308 -29.00 -26.53 -18.04
CA ALA A 308 -28.25 -26.28 -19.28
C ALA A 308 -28.54 -24.93 -19.97
N THR A 309 -29.61 -24.23 -19.58
CA THR A 309 -29.95 -22.89 -20.10
C THR A 309 -29.10 -21.79 -19.45
N TYR A 310 -28.88 -21.92 -18.13
CA TYR A 310 -28.22 -20.91 -17.30
C TYR A 310 -26.80 -21.29 -16.93
N ASN A 311 -26.42 -22.56 -17.13
CA ASN A 311 -25.08 -23.02 -16.84
C ASN A 311 -24.05 -22.26 -17.68
N GLY A 312 -23.14 -21.56 -16.98
CA GLY A 312 -22.11 -20.72 -17.54
C GLY A 312 -22.45 -19.23 -17.54
N GLN A 313 -23.72 -18.84 -17.40
CA GLN A 313 -24.14 -17.44 -17.46
C GLN A 313 -23.49 -16.62 -16.36
N GLU A 314 -23.09 -15.41 -16.73
CA GLU A 314 -22.50 -14.43 -15.83
C GLU A 314 -23.57 -13.46 -15.29
N ASN A 315 -23.15 -12.49 -14.49
CA ASN A 315 -24.09 -11.63 -13.80
C ASN A 315 -25.00 -10.83 -14.76
N SER A 316 -24.51 -10.45 -15.94
CA SER A 316 -25.26 -9.59 -16.86
C SER A 316 -26.08 -10.40 -17.85
N ASP A 317 -25.64 -11.60 -18.21
CA ASP A 317 -26.39 -12.60 -18.97
C ASP A 317 -27.76 -12.88 -18.34
N GLU A 318 -27.80 -13.09 -17.03
CA GLU A 318 -29.03 -13.38 -16.26
C GLU A 318 -30.06 -12.23 -16.36
N CYS A 319 -29.61 -11.02 -16.70
CA CYS A 319 -30.40 -9.80 -16.74
C CYS A 319 -30.46 -9.16 -18.13
N ALA A 320 -30.00 -9.87 -19.17
CA ALA A 320 -29.93 -9.35 -20.52
C ALA A 320 -31.32 -9.00 -21.08
N TRP A 321 -31.38 -7.83 -21.73
CA TRP A 321 -32.56 -7.36 -22.47
C TRP A 321 -33.89 -7.33 -21.69
N ILE A 322 -33.86 -7.12 -20.38
CA ILE A 322 -35.08 -6.85 -19.60
C ILE A 322 -35.59 -5.44 -19.93
N ALA A 323 -36.83 -5.34 -20.41
CA ALA A 323 -37.40 -4.08 -20.89
C ALA A 323 -37.53 -3.02 -19.78
N ALA A 324 -37.27 -1.77 -20.13
CA ALA A 324 -37.42 -0.64 -19.23
C ALA A 324 -38.82 -0.57 -18.57
N GLY A 325 -38.85 -0.24 -17.28
CA GLY A 325 -40.07 -0.23 -16.48
C GLY A 325 -40.52 -1.60 -15.95
N SER A 326 -39.86 -2.69 -16.36
CA SER A 326 -40.00 -4.00 -15.71
C SER A 326 -39.10 -4.06 -14.46
N PRO A 327 -39.42 -4.89 -13.44
CA PRO A 327 -38.47 -5.18 -12.37
C PRO A 327 -37.14 -5.68 -12.93
N GLY A 328 -36.02 -5.07 -12.53
CA GLY A 328 -34.68 -5.37 -13.07
C GLY A 328 -34.47 -4.95 -14.52
N GLY A 329 -35.35 -4.10 -15.09
CA GLY A 329 -35.24 -3.62 -16.46
C GLY A 329 -34.15 -2.59 -16.68
N ALA A 330 -33.73 -2.47 -17.93
CA ALA A 330 -32.79 -1.45 -18.38
C ALA A 330 -33.31 -0.03 -18.09
N ALA A 331 -32.39 0.89 -17.84
CA ALA A 331 -32.71 2.28 -17.53
C ALA A 331 -31.61 3.24 -17.97
N ASN A 332 -31.94 4.53 -17.98
CA ASN A 332 -30.97 5.60 -18.15
C ASN A 332 -30.30 5.92 -16.81
N ILE A 333 -28.99 5.71 -16.71
CA ILE A 333 -28.16 5.99 -15.53
C ILE A 333 -27.41 7.30 -15.75
N THR A 334 -27.38 8.16 -14.73
CA THR A 334 -26.74 9.49 -14.82
C THR A 334 -25.42 9.51 -14.08
N PHE A 335 -24.33 9.59 -14.84
CA PHE A 335 -22.97 9.84 -14.36
C PHE A 335 -22.65 11.34 -14.42
N ALA A 336 -21.49 11.75 -13.90
CA ALA A 336 -21.04 13.15 -14.01
C ALA A 336 -20.74 13.57 -15.45
N THR A 337 -20.44 12.61 -16.33
CA THR A 337 -20.09 12.82 -17.74
C THR A 337 -21.28 12.75 -18.68
N GLY A 338 -22.46 12.34 -18.20
CA GLY A 338 -23.67 12.26 -19.01
C GLY A 338 -24.62 11.17 -18.53
N THR A 339 -25.66 10.93 -19.34
CA THR A 339 -26.64 9.86 -19.11
C THR A 339 -26.42 8.75 -20.13
N PHE A 340 -26.39 7.51 -19.67
CA PHE A 340 -26.10 6.31 -20.47
C PHE A 340 -27.19 5.28 -20.23
N THR A 341 -27.57 4.53 -21.25
CA THR A 341 -28.55 3.47 -21.11
C THR A 341 -27.82 2.21 -20.69
N GLU A 342 -28.21 1.65 -19.56
CA GLU A 342 -27.60 0.44 -19.01
C GLU A 342 -28.67 -0.61 -18.73
N GLN A 343 -28.24 -1.87 -18.74
CA GLN A 343 -29.03 -2.96 -18.19
C GLN A 343 -28.68 -3.24 -16.73
N ALA A 344 -29.55 -3.97 -16.05
CA ALA A 344 -29.24 -4.52 -14.74
C ALA A 344 -28.20 -5.64 -14.85
N SER A 345 -27.53 -5.91 -13.74
CA SER A 345 -26.77 -7.13 -13.49
C SER A 345 -27.43 -7.91 -12.35
N TRP A 346 -27.17 -9.21 -12.29
CA TRP A 346 -27.69 -10.08 -11.27
C TRP A 346 -27.01 -9.83 -9.93
N SER A 347 -27.81 -9.76 -8.88
CA SER A 347 -27.36 -9.66 -7.50
C SER A 347 -27.69 -10.95 -6.76
N ASN A 348 -26.65 -11.63 -6.25
CA ASN A 348 -26.81 -12.81 -5.40
C ASN A 348 -27.36 -12.46 -4.01
N ASP A 349 -27.02 -11.29 -3.47
CA ASP A 349 -27.47 -10.88 -2.13
C ASP A 349 -28.95 -10.48 -2.08
N THR A 350 -29.51 -9.95 -3.17
CA THR A 350 -30.95 -9.67 -3.31
C THR A 350 -31.71 -10.73 -4.11
N ASN A 351 -30.98 -11.62 -4.81
CA ASN A 351 -31.51 -12.65 -5.69
C ASN A 351 -32.45 -12.06 -6.76
N ALA A 352 -31.98 -11.00 -7.42
CA ALA A 352 -32.72 -10.28 -8.45
C ALA A 352 -31.77 -9.51 -9.38
N CYS A 353 -32.27 -9.17 -10.57
CA CYS A 353 -31.62 -8.19 -11.44
C CYS A 353 -31.71 -6.79 -10.83
N ALA A 354 -30.56 -6.20 -10.55
CA ALA A 354 -30.42 -4.89 -9.93
C ALA A 354 -29.89 -3.86 -10.94
N ILE A 355 -30.75 -2.93 -11.34
CA ILE A 355 -30.33 -1.74 -12.11
C ILE A 355 -29.67 -0.67 -11.22
N SER A 356 -29.81 -0.82 -9.91
CA SER A 356 -29.25 0.02 -8.86
C SER A 356 -29.14 -0.82 -7.60
N HIS A 357 -27.99 -0.79 -6.96
CA HIS A 357 -27.66 -1.67 -5.83
C HIS A 357 -26.86 -0.88 -4.76
N PRO A 358 -27.16 -1.04 -3.46
CA PRO A 358 -26.35 -0.38 -2.42
C PRO A 358 -24.92 -0.89 -2.43
N ILE A 359 -23.93 -0.04 -2.12
CA ILE A 359 -22.55 -0.51 -1.95
C ILE A 359 -22.51 -1.49 -0.76
N VAL A 360 -22.14 -2.75 -1.02
CA VAL A 360 -22.02 -3.85 -0.03
C VAL A 360 -20.66 -4.52 -0.17
N GLY A 361 -20.22 -5.31 0.82
CA GLY A 361 -19.07 -6.22 0.66
C GLY A 361 -17.69 -5.57 0.53
N GLY A 362 -17.51 -4.65 -0.43
CA GLY A 362 -16.28 -3.89 -0.70
C GLY A 362 -16.20 -2.50 -0.09
N GLY A 363 -17.24 -2.03 0.62
CA GLY A 363 -17.26 -0.67 1.20
C GLY A 363 -17.10 0.43 0.14
N THR A 364 -17.18 1.70 0.54
CA THR A 364 -16.88 2.82 -0.36
C THR A 364 -15.44 2.66 -0.85
N GLY A 365 -15.27 2.35 -2.15
CA GLY A 365 -14.00 2.00 -2.74
C GLY A 365 -12.90 2.99 -2.40
N GLY A 366 -11.85 2.48 -1.77
CA GLY A 366 -10.70 3.21 -1.27
C GLY A 366 -10.99 3.94 0.03
N GLY A 367 -10.30 3.54 1.08
CA GLY A 367 -10.22 4.39 2.26
C GLY A 367 -9.61 5.72 1.86
N THR A 368 -9.99 6.79 2.55
CA THR A 368 -9.05 7.91 2.65
C THR A 368 -7.90 7.37 3.49
N PRO A 369 -6.69 7.21 2.94
CA PRO A 369 -5.59 6.77 3.76
C PRO A 369 -5.39 7.83 4.85
N VAL A 370 -4.87 7.45 6.00
CA VAL A 370 -4.57 8.38 7.09
C VAL A 370 -3.07 8.31 7.27
N ALA A 371 -2.39 9.34 6.78
CA ALA A 371 -0.96 9.47 6.94
C ALA A 371 -0.64 9.55 8.43
N ASN A 372 0.28 8.72 8.89
CA ASN A 372 0.75 8.78 10.25
C ASN A 372 2.15 8.21 10.36
N PHE A 373 3.02 8.90 11.09
CA PHE A 373 4.36 8.40 11.39
C PHE A 373 4.81 8.79 12.79
N THR A 374 5.86 8.11 13.24
CA THR A 374 6.66 8.49 14.40
C THR A 374 8.11 8.66 13.98
N ASP A 375 8.89 9.35 14.80
CA ASP A 375 10.31 9.61 14.56
C ASP A 375 11.17 9.24 15.77
N THR A 376 12.41 8.85 15.49
CA THR A 376 13.45 8.67 16.51
C THR A 376 14.71 9.42 16.07
N ILE A 377 15.16 10.34 16.91
CA ILE A 377 16.24 11.28 16.60
C ILE A 377 17.55 10.82 17.24
N SER A 378 18.64 10.82 16.46
CA SER A 378 20.00 10.57 16.91
C SER A 378 20.93 11.63 16.30
N GLY A 379 21.19 12.69 17.06
CA GLY A 379 21.92 13.87 16.56
C GLY A 379 21.20 14.51 15.38
N LEU A 380 21.89 14.60 14.24
CA LEU A 380 21.35 15.15 12.99
C LEU A 380 20.56 14.12 12.15
N THR A 381 20.57 12.84 12.52
CA THR A 381 19.88 11.79 11.80
C THR A 381 18.55 11.46 12.46
N VAL A 382 17.49 11.35 11.66
CA VAL A 382 16.15 10.97 12.08
C VAL A 382 15.75 9.70 11.35
N ASN A 383 15.30 8.71 12.10
CA ASN A 383 14.68 7.51 11.55
C ASN A 383 13.17 7.64 11.71
N PHE A 384 12.45 7.60 10.59
CA PHE A 384 11.00 7.65 10.56
C PHE A 384 10.43 6.24 10.51
N THR A 385 9.36 6.02 11.25
CA THR A 385 8.57 4.78 11.21
C THR A 385 7.16 5.12 10.79
N ASP A 386 6.76 4.61 9.63
CA ASP A 386 5.40 4.73 9.15
C ASP A 386 4.42 3.93 10.03
N SER A 387 3.26 4.51 10.21
CA SER A 387 2.12 3.98 10.97
C SER A 387 0.80 4.37 10.29
N SER A 388 0.87 4.72 9.01
CA SER A 388 -0.26 5.12 8.20
C SER A 388 -1.23 3.96 8.04
N THR A 389 -2.51 4.28 7.96
CA THR A 389 -3.57 3.27 7.83
C THR A 389 -4.43 3.57 6.63
N ASP A 390 -4.96 2.53 6.00
CA ASP A 390 -5.94 2.67 4.93
C ASP A 390 -7.11 1.73 5.21
N THR A 391 -8.32 2.28 5.30
CA THR A 391 -9.54 1.51 5.63
C THR A 391 -10.34 1.29 4.36
N GLY A 392 -10.25 0.10 3.78
CA GLY A 392 -10.89 -0.19 2.48
C GLY A 392 -9.91 -0.14 1.29
N GLY A 393 -8.61 -0.08 1.57
CA GLY A 393 -7.52 -0.12 0.61
C GLY A 393 -6.19 -0.57 1.25
N THR A 394 -5.10 -0.40 0.50
CA THR A 394 -3.70 -0.53 0.99
C THR A 394 -2.93 0.72 0.56
N ILE A 395 -1.84 1.06 1.22
CA ILE A 395 -1.02 2.20 0.80
C ILE A 395 -0.13 1.77 -0.38
N SER A 396 -0.32 2.39 -1.55
CA SER A 396 0.42 2.08 -2.78
C SER A 396 1.74 2.84 -2.91
N SER A 397 1.85 4.02 -2.30
CA SER A 397 3.07 4.84 -2.36
C SER A 397 3.19 5.79 -1.18
N HIS A 398 4.44 6.12 -0.85
CA HIS A 398 4.82 7.15 0.13
C HIS A 398 5.62 8.24 -0.59
N ALA A 399 5.40 9.48 -0.19
CA ALA A 399 6.21 10.62 -0.59
C ALA A 399 6.55 11.45 0.65
N TRP A 400 7.85 11.60 0.92
CA TRP A 400 8.37 12.34 2.06
C TRP A 400 9.00 13.65 1.61
N THR A 401 8.77 14.70 2.38
CA THR A 401 9.56 15.93 2.34
C THR A 401 10.07 16.24 3.75
N PHE A 402 11.37 16.48 3.90
CA PHE A 402 11.98 16.60 5.23
C PHE A 402 12.10 18.05 5.74
N GLY A 403 11.66 19.03 4.95
CA GLY A 403 11.68 20.45 5.32
C GLY A 403 13.01 21.18 5.05
N ASP A 404 14.05 20.48 4.56
CA ASP A 404 15.36 21.02 4.17
C ASP A 404 15.66 20.88 2.67
N GLY A 405 14.67 20.43 1.88
CA GLY A 405 14.78 20.14 0.45
C GLY A 405 15.04 18.65 0.14
N GLY A 406 15.32 17.81 1.14
CA GLY A 406 15.41 16.36 0.96
C GLY A 406 14.04 15.69 0.78
N THR A 407 14.02 14.59 0.03
CA THR A 407 12.82 13.77 -0.22
C THR A 407 13.11 12.27 -0.15
N SER A 408 12.07 11.46 0.00
CA SER A 408 12.17 9.98 -0.07
C SER A 408 10.84 9.36 -0.49
N THR A 409 10.89 8.14 -1.03
CA THR A 409 9.71 7.31 -1.33
C THR A 409 9.72 5.98 -0.57
N ALA A 410 10.68 5.77 0.33
CA ALA A 410 10.70 4.58 1.18
C ALA A 410 9.57 4.65 2.23
N THR A 411 8.99 3.50 2.59
CA THR A 411 7.95 3.42 3.63
C THR A 411 8.43 3.97 4.98
N SER A 412 9.65 3.67 5.39
CA SER A 412 10.22 4.15 6.66
C SER A 412 11.66 4.64 6.43
N PRO A 413 11.85 5.90 6.00
CA PRO A 413 13.15 6.43 5.63
C PRO A 413 14.01 6.82 6.83
N SER A 414 15.32 6.88 6.60
CA SER A 414 16.27 7.58 7.46
C SER A 414 16.76 8.83 6.72
N HIS A 415 16.78 9.98 7.39
CA HIS A 415 17.26 11.25 6.82
C HIS A 415 18.25 11.92 7.76
N THR A 416 19.31 12.53 7.21
CA THR A 416 20.33 13.25 7.99
C THR A 416 20.37 14.71 7.56
N TYR A 417 20.11 15.61 8.50
CA TYR A 417 20.10 17.05 8.27
C TYR A 417 21.51 17.64 8.29
N ALA A 418 21.76 18.67 7.48
CA ALA A 418 23.07 19.33 7.42
C ALA A 418 23.35 20.24 8.64
N ALA A 419 22.30 20.71 9.32
CA ALA A 419 22.40 21.64 10.43
C ALA A 419 21.37 21.33 11.53
N ALA A 420 21.63 21.84 12.73
CA ALA A 420 20.66 21.83 13.81
C ALA A 420 19.47 22.72 13.42
N GLY A 421 18.25 22.30 13.76
CA GLY A 421 17.05 23.08 13.49
C GLY A 421 15.76 22.31 13.73
N THR A 422 14.66 23.05 13.70
CA THR A 422 13.33 22.46 13.63
C THR A 422 12.89 22.45 12.17
N TYR A 423 12.56 21.27 11.66
CA TYR A 423 12.16 21.03 10.29
C TYR A 423 10.72 20.52 10.23
N SER A 424 9.97 21.01 9.24
CA SER A 424 8.61 20.55 8.97
C SER A 424 8.68 19.33 8.06
N VAL A 425 8.44 18.15 8.62
CA VAL A 425 8.45 16.88 7.89
C VAL A 425 7.03 16.52 7.49
N THR A 426 6.82 16.22 6.20
CA THR A 426 5.53 15.78 5.67
C THR A 426 5.68 14.41 5.03
N GLU A 427 4.84 13.47 5.44
CA GLU A 427 4.57 12.24 4.73
C GLU A 427 3.24 12.37 3.99
N THR A 428 3.22 12.03 2.71
CA THR A 428 2.02 11.84 1.90
C THR A 428 1.91 10.38 1.51
N VAL A 429 0.78 9.75 1.84
CA VAL A 429 0.46 8.37 1.43
C VAL A 429 -0.66 8.36 0.41
N THR A 430 -0.61 7.42 -0.52
CA THR A 430 -1.62 7.25 -1.58
C THR A 430 -2.29 5.90 -1.43
N ASP A 431 -3.62 5.88 -1.38
CA ASP A 431 -4.40 4.64 -1.41
C ASP A 431 -4.23 3.95 -2.77
N SER A 432 -4.03 2.64 -2.71
CA SER A 432 -3.94 1.72 -3.85
C SER A 432 -5.23 1.59 -4.66
N VAL A 433 -6.39 1.91 -4.06
CA VAL A 433 -7.69 1.72 -4.70
C VAL A 433 -8.21 3.06 -5.25
N SER A 434 -8.52 4.03 -4.41
CA SER A 434 -9.04 5.33 -4.83
C SER A 434 -8.00 6.26 -5.45
N GLY A 435 -6.70 6.02 -5.23
CA GLY A 435 -5.65 7.00 -5.53
C GLY A 435 -5.73 8.26 -4.66
N ALA A 436 -6.62 8.29 -3.66
CA ALA A 436 -6.72 9.39 -2.73
C ALA A 436 -5.44 9.51 -1.93
N THR A 437 -5.03 10.75 -1.68
CA THR A 437 -3.84 11.04 -0.89
C THR A 437 -4.22 11.64 0.44
N ASN A 438 -3.47 11.32 1.47
CA ASN A 438 -3.53 12.02 2.75
C ASN A 438 -2.12 12.39 3.20
N SER A 439 -1.99 13.44 3.98
CA SER A 439 -0.69 13.90 4.46
C SER A 439 -0.70 14.22 5.93
N LYS A 440 0.38 13.85 6.61
CA LYS A 440 0.67 14.27 7.98
C LYS A 440 1.92 15.11 7.95
N THR A 441 1.85 16.26 8.63
CA THR A 441 3.00 17.13 8.86
C THR A 441 3.32 17.17 10.34
N ALA A 442 4.58 16.95 10.70
CA ALA A 442 5.07 17.09 12.08
C ALA A 442 6.37 17.92 12.12
N SER A 443 6.54 18.68 13.20
CA SER A 443 7.78 19.42 13.46
C SER A 443 8.79 18.50 14.12
N VAL A 444 9.90 18.24 13.44
CA VAL A 444 11.01 17.42 13.93
C VAL A 444 12.18 18.34 14.27
N THR A 445 12.62 18.34 15.53
CA THR A 445 13.75 19.15 15.96
C THR A 445 14.99 18.29 16.08
N VAL A 446 15.88 18.41 15.10
CA VAL A 446 17.21 17.81 15.18
C VAL A 446 18.17 18.82 15.78
N SER A 447 18.93 18.35 16.74
CA SER A 447 20.06 19.11 17.24
C SER A 447 21.30 18.63 16.52
N GLY A 448 22.17 19.57 16.16
CA GLY A 448 23.53 19.27 15.76
C GLY A 448 24.14 18.39 16.83
N GLY A 449 24.26 17.10 16.56
CA GLY A 449 24.84 16.15 17.49
C GLY A 449 26.33 16.43 17.65
N GLY A 450 26.68 17.39 18.50
CA GLY A 450 27.55 17.00 19.60
C GLY A 450 26.73 15.99 20.38
N GLY A 451 27.10 14.70 20.34
CA GLY A 451 26.48 13.68 21.18
C GLY A 451 26.32 14.28 22.56
N GLY A 452 25.08 14.32 23.08
CA GLY A 452 24.69 15.19 24.19
C GLY A 452 25.78 15.21 25.25
N SER A 453 26.47 16.34 25.35
CA SER A 453 27.68 16.46 26.14
C SER A 453 27.32 16.16 27.59
N SER A 454 27.67 14.97 28.05
CA SER A 454 27.25 14.49 29.37
C SER A 454 28.40 14.70 30.33
N GLN A 455 28.16 15.50 31.37
CA GLN A 455 29.09 15.60 32.49
C GLN A 455 29.00 14.31 33.33
N LEU A 456 30.14 13.69 33.60
CA LEU A 456 30.20 12.41 34.33
C LEU A 456 30.61 12.53 35.80
N LEU A 457 31.21 13.65 36.22
CA LEU A 457 31.59 13.90 37.60
C LEU A 457 30.43 14.51 38.39
N GLY A 458 30.26 14.07 39.64
CA GLY A 458 29.36 14.70 40.59
C GLY A 458 30.06 15.81 41.39
N ASN A 459 29.25 16.77 41.88
CA ASN A 459 29.70 17.91 42.69
C ASN A 459 30.91 18.65 42.05
N THR A 460 30.79 19.05 40.79
CA THR A 460 31.90 19.55 39.96
C THR A 460 32.52 20.85 40.49
N GLY A 461 31.72 21.74 41.08
CA GLY A 461 32.21 22.96 41.76
C GLY A 461 32.22 22.84 43.28
N PHE A 462 32.19 21.63 43.84
CA PHE A 462 32.21 21.38 45.30
C PHE A 462 31.05 21.98 46.13
N GLU A 463 30.08 22.66 45.50
CA GLU A 463 28.98 23.42 46.10
C GLU A 463 28.00 22.63 47.00
N SER A 464 28.09 21.30 47.06
CA SER A 464 27.25 20.51 47.98
C SER A 464 27.54 20.78 49.47
N GLY A 465 28.65 21.46 49.79
CA GLY A 465 29.13 21.67 51.16
C GLY A 465 29.61 20.39 51.84
N THR A 466 29.72 19.29 51.09
CA THR A 466 30.23 18.00 51.55
C THR A 466 31.24 17.45 50.54
N ALA A 467 32.18 16.62 51.00
CA ALA A 467 33.19 16.05 50.12
C ALA A 467 32.57 15.09 49.08
N SER A 468 31.51 14.36 49.43
CA SER A 468 30.88 13.38 48.54
C SER A 468 30.39 14.02 47.22
N PRO A 469 30.61 13.37 46.06
CA PRO A 469 31.21 12.04 45.83
C PRO A 469 32.75 12.04 45.72
N TRP A 470 33.42 13.16 45.98
CA TRP A 470 34.88 13.21 46.03
C TRP A 470 35.43 12.54 47.30
N SER A 471 36.56 11.87 47.15
CA SER A 471 37.43 11.45 48.25
C SER A 471 38.57 12.45 48.36
N MET A 472 38.68 13.11 49.51
CA MET A 472 39.57 14.24 49.74
C MET A 472 40.32 14.09 51.06
N SER A 473 41.54 14.65 51.14
CA SER A 473 42.25 14.82 52.42
C SER A 473 41.47 15.72 53.38
N SER A 474 41.68 15.54 54.68
CA SER A 474 40.99 16.34 55.71
C SER A 474 41.42 17.80 55.65
N GLY A 475 40.46 18.72 55.52
CA GLY A 475 40.73 20.16 55.44
C GLY A 475 40.72 20.74 54.02
N VAL A 476 40.71 19.88 52.99
CA VAL A 476 40.78 20.34 51.58
C VAL A 476 39.48 20.99 51.10
N LEU A 477 38.31 20.56 51.58
CA LEU A 477 37.05 21.18 51.18
C LEU A 477 36.87 22.52 51.90
N CYS A 478 36.86 23.60 51.13
CA CYS A 478 36.80 24.97 51.63
C CYS A 478 35.58 25.71 51.08
N SER A 479 35.20 26.79 51.78
CA SER A 479 34.25 27.78 51.28
C SER A 479 34.81 29.18 51.49
N ASN A 480 34.29 30.15 50.74
CA ASN A 480 34.62 31.57 50.89
C ASN A 480 34.41 32.11 52.33
N SER A 481 33.64 31.39 53.15
CA SER A 481 33.35 31.75 54.54
C SER A 481 34.13 30.96 55.59
N THR A 482 34.62 29.77 55.25
CA THR A 482 35.28 28.86 56.21
C THR A 482 36.80 28.85 56.09
N CYS A 483 37.33 29.26 54.93
CA CYS A 483 38.77 29.34 54.67
C CYS A 483 39.12 30.77 54.25
N SER A 484 39.95 31.46 55.03
CA SER A 484 40.40 32.81 54.73
C SER A 484 41.74 32.75 53.98
N GLY A 485 41.78 33.20 52.73
CA GLY A 485 43.01 33.26 51.94
C GLY A 485 42.76 33.04 50.45
N GLU A 486 41.83 32.15 50.15
CA GLU A 486 41.45 31.77 48.79
C GLU A 486 39.95 31.94 48.55
N VAL A 487 39.56 32.02 47.28
CA VAL A 487 38.15 32.16 46.87
C VAL A 487 37.79 31.15 45.79
N ALA A 488 36.53 30.74 45.75
CA ALA A 488 35.98 29.91 44.67
C ALA A 488 36.10 30.62 43.31
N HIS A 489 36.29 29.84 42.25
CA HIS A 489 36.21 30.34 40.87
C HIS A 489 34.77 30.71 40.52
N ALA A 490 33.83 29.86 40.90
CA ALA A 490 32.39 30.08 40.79
C ALA A 490 31.69 29.58 42.05
N GLY A 491 30.57 30.20 42.44
CA GLY A 491 29.86 29.79 43.65
C GLY A 491 30.59 30.17 44.94
N THR A 492 30.61 29.26 45.91
CA THR A 492 31.08 29.51 47.28
C THR A 492 32.00 28.45 47.85
N TRP A 493 32.11 27.27 47.22
CA TRP A 493 32.92 26.14 47.68
C TRP A 493 34.00 25.79 46.67
N PHE A 494 35.11 25.23 47.13
CA PHE A 494 36.25 24.84 46.30
C PHE A 494 37.13 23.81 47.03
N ALA A 495 38.05 23.19 46.32
CA ALA A 495 39.07 22.34 46.92
C ALA A 495 40.40 23.08 47.03
N TRP A 496 40.93 23.22 48.23
CA TRP A 496 42.23 23.84 48.52
C TRP A 496 43.22 22.78 49.00
N LEU A 497 44.18 22.45 48.16
CA LEU A 497 45.25 21.51 48.49
C LEU A 497 46.50 22.29 48.95
N ASP A 498 47.14 21.77 49.99
CA ASP A 498 48.37 22.29 50.58
C ASP A 498 48.21 23.74 51.15
N GLY A 499 49.21 24.62 51.00
CA GLY A 499 49.21 25.98 51.56
C GLY A 499 49.74 26.11 53.00
N TYR A 500 50.49 25.10 53.49
CA TYR A 500 50.94 25.03 54.88
C TYR A 500 52.30 25.66 55.12
N GLY A 501 53.16 25.74 54.10
CA GLY A 501 54.57 26.10 54.29
C GLY A 501 55.32 25.07 55.15
N SER A 502 54.96 23.80 54.99
CA SER A 502 55.62 22.65 55.60
C SER A 502 55.27 21.38 54.83
N ALA A 503 56.06 20.32 54.98
CA ALA A 503 55.88 19.12 54.17
C ALA A 503 54.47 18.55 54.33
N HIS A 504 53.68 18.62 53.27
CA HIS A 504 52.29 18.21 53.25
C HIS A 504 51.94 17.53 51.92
N THR A 505 50.88 16.73 51.93
CA THR A 505 50.40 16.07 50.72
C THR A 505 48.89 15.93 50.81
N ASP A 506 48.19 16.77 50.05
CA ASP A 506 46.76 16.68 49.89
C ASP A 506 46.33 15.95 48.62
N THR A 507 45.15 15.34 48.69
CA THR A 507 44.57 14.64 47.54
C THR A 507 43.08 14.96 47.38
N VAL A 508 42.64 14.98 46.13
CA VAL A 508 41.23 15.05 45.72
C VAL A 508 41.03 14.05 44.59
N SER A 509 40.05 13.16 44.72
CA SER A 509 39.81 12.15 43.68
C SER A 509 38.35 11.71 43.56
N GLN A 510 37.95 11.31 42.36
CA GLN A 510 36.65 10.72 42.08
C GLN A 510 36.79 9.61 41.04
N SER A 511 36.15 8.47 41.31
CA SER A 511 36.05 7.36 40.37
C SER A 511 34.88 7.61 39.41
N VAL A 512 35.10 7.42 38.12
CA VAL A 512 34.13 7.70 37.07
C VAL A 512 34.16 6.62 35.99
N ALA A 513 32.97 6.14 35.60
CA ALA A 513 32.81 5.24 34.47
C ALA A 513 32.60 6.06 33.19
N ILE A 514 33.54 5.96 32.24
CA ILE A 514 33.43 6.61 30.95
C ILE A 514 32.70 5.63 30.01
N PRO A 515 31.45 5.91 29.58
CA PRO A 515 30.66 4.95 28.82
C PRO A 515 31.34 4.54 27.51
N SER A 516 31.15 3.29 27.08
CA SER A 516 31.53 2.87 25.72
C SER A 516 30.64 3.56 24.68
N GLY A 517 31.11 3.64 23.43
CA GLY A 517 30.38 4.26 22.34
C GLY A 517 30.44 5.80 22.30
N LYS A 518 31.24 6.42 23.18
CA LYS A 518 31.56 7.85 23.12
C LYS A 518 32.65 8.14 22.09
N THR A 519 32.59 9.34 21.53
CA THR A 519 33.53 9.86 20.51
C THR A 519 34.58 10.78 21.12
N SER A 520 34.29 11.40 22.27
CA SER A 520 35.24 12.19 23.04
C SER A 520 35.02 12.05 24.54
N ALA A 521 36.08 12.31 25.31
CA ALA A 521 36.06 12.47 26.76
C ALA A 521 37.08 13.55 27.13
N THR A 522 36.63 14.67 27.70
CA THR A 522 37.47 15.83 28.01
C THR A 522 37.33 16.20 29.48
N LEU A 523 38.45 16.13 30.21
CA LEU A 523 38.56 16.69 31.55
C LEU A 523 38.82 18.19 31.43
N SER A 524 38.15 19.00 32.23
CA SER A 524 38.34 20.44 32.39
C SER A 524 38.32 20.78 33.88
N TYR A 525 39.14 21.73 34.32
CA TYR A 525 39.18 22.19 35.71
C TYR A 525 39.75 23.60 35.79
N ALA A 526 39.22 24.42 36.70
CA ALA A 526 39.80 25.70 37.05
C ALA A 526 40.87 25.47 38.13
N LEU A 527 42.06 26.03 37.92
CA LEU A 527 43.18 25.97 38.86
C LEU A 527 43.70 27.38 39.14
N HIS A 528 43.80 27.73 40.42
CA HIS A 528 44.56 28.86 40.91
C HIS A 528 45.75 28.34 41.74
N ILE A 529 46.90 28.98 41.57
CA ILE A 529 48.14 28.64 42.28
C ILE A 529 48.65 29.93 42.90
N ASP A 530 48.67 29.97 44.23
CA ASP A 530 49.28 31.03 45.03
C ASP A 530 50.52 30.49 45.72
N THR A 531 51.59 31.27 45.79
CA THR A 531 52.85 30.81 46.38
C THR A 531 53.63 31.94 47.02
N ALA A 532 54.26 31.63 48.15
CA ALA A 532 55.28 32.49 48.75
C ALA A 532 56.69 32.22 48.18
N GLU A 533 56.87 31.13 47.42
CA GLU A 533 58.13 30.83 46.74
C GLU A 533 58.45 31.85 45.64
N THR A 534 59.75 32.10 45.43
CA THR A 534 60.21 33.00 44.35
C THR A 534 61.29 32.33 43.51
N GLY A 535 61.35 32.67 42.22
CA GLY A 535 62.35 32.14 41.29
C GLY A 535 61.78 31.12 40.29
N SER A 536 62.63 30.20 39.83
CA SER A 536 62.30 29.25 38.74
C SER A 536 62.40 27.78 39.16
N THR A 537 62.62 27.51 40.45
CA THR A 537 62.69 26.15 40.98
C THR A 537 61.29 25.66 41.32
N ALA A 538 60.92 24.49 40.81
CA ALA A 538 59.66 23.81 41.12
C ALA A 538 59.82 22.98 42.41
N TYR A 539 59.53 23.59 43.57
CA TYR A 539 59.58 22.98 44.89
C TYR A 539 58.32 22.13 45.12
N ASP A 540 57.17 22.79 45.14
CA ASP A 540 55.87 22.18 45.40
C ASP A 540 55.18 21.80 44.10
N LYS A 541 54.41 20.71 44.10
CA LYS A 541 53.84 20.16 42.86
C LYS A 541 52.39 19.71 43.00
N LEU A 542 51.61 20.01 41.98
CA LEU A 542 50.29 19.41 41.76
C LEU A 542 50.36 18.45 40.57
N ASN A 543 50.09 17.17 40.80
CA ASN A 543 49.93 16.19 39.73
C ASN A 543 48.44 15.93 39.45
N VAL A 544 48.03 16.02 38.18
CA VAL A 544 46.71 15.64 37.68
C VAL A 544 46.83 14.29 37.00
N GLN A 545 46.21 13.26 37.55
CA GLN A 545 46.47 11.87 37.18
C GLN A 545 45.19 11.09 36.91
N VAL A 546 45.30 10.09 36.03
CA VAL A 546 44.29 9.05 35.82
C VAL A 546 44.82 7.75 36.39
N LEU A 547 44.07 7.13 37.28
CA LEU A 547 44.42 5.85 37.92
C LEU A 547 43.43 4.76 37.49
N ASN A 548 43.88 3.51 37.49
CA ASN A 548 42.99 2.36 37.37
C ASN A 548 42.24 2.08 38.69
N SER A 549 41.31 1.13 38.67
CA SER A 549 40.53 0.73 39.84
C SER A 549 41.35 0.16 41.00
N SER A 550 42.60 -0.27 40.76
CA SER A 550 43.53 -0.73 41.80
C SER A 550 44.42 0.40 42.37
N GLY A 551 44.23 1.64 41.92
CA GLY A 551 45.01 2.80 42.37
C GLY A 551 46.38 2.96 41.69
N THR A 552 46.66 2.21 40.62
CA THR A 552 47.88 2.40 39.83
C THR A 552 47.71 3.59 38.88
N VAL A 553 48.69 4.48 38.81
CA VAL A 553 48.71 5.60 37.85
C VAL A 553 48.82 5.06 36.43
N LEU A 554 47.81 5.35 35.60
CA LEU A 554 47.79 5.05 34.17
C LEU A 554 48.48 6.16 33.37
N ALA A 555 48.22 7.43 33.73
CA ALA A 555 48.87 8.59 33.14
C ALA A 555 48.88 9.78 34.10
N THR A 556 49.92 10.62 33.99
CA THR A 556 49.92 11.99 34.53
C THR A 556 49.54 12.93 33.38
N LEU A 557 48.36 13.53 33.46
CA LEU A 557 47.79 14.43 32.46
C LEU A 557 48.47 15.80 32.45
N ALA A 558 48.85 16.28 33.64
CA ALA A 558 49.58 17.53 33.82
C ALA A 558 50.33 17.53 35.16
N THR A 559 51.40 18.30 35.23
CA THR A 559 52.11 18.63 36.47
C THR A 559 52.28 20.15 36.54
N TYR A 560 51.78 20.75 37.62
CA TYR A 560 51.98 22.15 37.95
C TYR A 560 52.86 22.28 39.18
N SER A 561 53.36 23.47 39.44
CA SER A 561 54.19 23.78 40.60
C SER A 561 54.08 25.25 40.99
N ASN A 562 54.74 25.64 42.06
CA ASN A 562 54.90 27.04 42.48
C ASN A 562 55.38 27.97 41.35
N VAL A 563 56.15 27.49 40.36
CA VAL A 563 56.58 28.31 39.21
C VAL A 563 55.46 28.65 38.22
N ASN A 564 54.29 28.02 38.37
CA ASN A 564 53.11 28.26 37.55
C ASN A 564 52.13 29.24 38.20
N ALA A 565 52.49 29.85 39.34
CA ALA A 565 51.66 30.83 40.04
C ALA A 565 51.29 32.02 39.14
N ALA A 566 50.01 32.37 39.16
CA ALA A 566 49.43 33.46 38.38
C ALA A 566 48.23 34.05 39.10
N SER A 567 47.87 35.30 38.77
CA SER A 567 46.72 35.95 39.38
C SER A 567 45.40 35.28 38.97
N GLY A 568 44.65 34.76 39.94
CA GLY A 568 43.34 34.14 39.72
C GLY A 568 43.40 32.77 39.04
N TYR A 569 42.22 32.26 38.70
CA TYR A 569 42.08 30.93 38.09
C TYR A 569 42.40 30.91 36.60
N THR A 570 42.97 29.80 36.15
CA THR A 570 43.06 29.42 34.74
C THR A 570 42.33 28.10 34.52
N VAL A 571 41.56 28.00 33.43
CA VAL A 571 40.90 26.75 33.05
C VAL A 571 41.85 25.90 32.21
N HIS A 572 42.04 24.66 32.63
CA HIS A 572 42.89 23.68 31.96
C HIS A 572 42.05 22.51 31.44
N THR A 573 42.49 21.88 30.35
CA THR A 573 41.81 20.72 29.76
C THR A 573 42.77 19.57 29.46
N ALA A 574 42.26 18.34 29.49
CA ALA A 574 42.97 17.14 29.13
C ALA A 574 42.07 16.15 28.37
N ASN A 575 42.64 15.48 27.37
CA ASN A 575 41.93 14.49 26.56
C ASN A 575 42.00 13.10 27.23
N LEU A 576 40.84 12.51 27.49
CA LEU A 576 40.68 11.20 28.11
C LEU A 576 40.04 10.16 27.17
N ALA A 577 40.01 10.41 25.85
CA ALA A 577 39.39 9.51 24.88
C ALA A 577 39.96 8.07 24.92
N ALA A 578 41.23 7.91 25.30
CA ALA A 578 41.87 6.60 25.47
C ALA A 578 41.22 5.72 26.57
N TYR A 579 40.42 6.31 27.45
CA TYR A 579 39.76 5.64 28.57
C TYR A 579 38.26 5.43 28.35
N ILE A 580 37.73 5.72 27.15
CA ILE A 580 36.34 5.45 26.78
C ILE A 580 36.05 3.95 26.91
N GLY A 581 34.94 3.60 27.57
CA GLY A 581 34.57 2.23 27.91
C GLY A 581 35.23 1.68 29.19
N GLN A 582 35.97 2.49 29.95
CA GLN A 582 36.65 2.08 31.19
C GLN A 582 36.15 2.87 32.40
N THR A 583 36.35 2.30 33.59
CA THR A 583 36.23 3.02 34.87
C THR A 583 37.62 3.45 35.32
N VAL A 584 37.79 4.75 35.52
CA VAL A 584 39.05 5.37 35.94
C VAL A 584 38.83 6.29 37.13
N THR A 585 39.90 6.57 37.87
CA THR A 585 39.89 7.58 38.94
C THR A 585 40.65 8.81 38.48
N ILE A 586 39.99 9.97 38.49
CA ILE A 586 40.66 11.26 38.31
C ILE A 586 41.19 11.67 39.68
N LYS A 587 42.49 11.94 39.78
CA LYS A 587 43.15 12.30 41.03
C LYS A 587 44.04 13.53 40.87
N PHE A 588 43.87 14.47 41.77
CA PHE A 588 44.75 15.59 42.02
C PHE A 588 45.56 15.27 43.27
N THR A 589 46.88 15.46 43.21
CA THR A 589 47.78 15.28 44.36
C THR A 589 48.69 16.48 44.46
N GLY A 590 48.44 17.29 45.48
CA GLY A 590 49.32 18.37 45.91
C GLY A 590 50.43 17.80 46.78
N THR A 591 51.61 18.37 46.70
CA THR A 591 52.75 18.01 47.55
C THR A 591 53.57 19.26 47.79
N GLU A 592 53.56 19.71 49.03
CA GLU A 592 54.44 20.76 49.54
C GLU A 592 55.71 20.17 50.14
N ASP A 593 56.82 20.88 49.95
CA ASP A 593 58.06 20.61 50.66
C ASP A 593 58.07 21.29 52.05
N SER A 594 59.21 21.24 52.76
CA SER A 594 59.31 21.72 54.13
C SER A 594 59.52 23.25 54.29
N SER A 595 59.35 24.05 53.23
CA SER A 595 59.74 25.48 53.22
C SER A 595 58.58 26.47 53.09
N LEU A 596 58.42 27.18 51.96
CA LEU A 596 57.37 28.20 51.80
C LEU A 596 56.09 27.57 51.26
N GLN A 597 54.96 28.27 51.47
CA GLN A 597 53.66 27.75 51.07
C GLN A 597 53.47 27.86 49.55
N THR A 598 52.78 26.86 49.01
CA THR A 598 52.15 26.90 47.70
C THR A 598 50.77 26.26 47.82
N SER A 599 49.74 27.06 47.57
CA SER A 599 48.35 26.66 47.55
C SER A 599 47.93 26.24 46.15
N PHE A 600 47.30 25.07 46.02
CA PHE A 600 46.69 24.61 44.77
C PHE A 600 45.16 24.57 44.92
N VAL A 601 44.49 25.53 44.32
CA VAL A 601 43.05 25.73 44.48
C VAL A 601 42.31 25.28 43.23
N LEU A 602 41.43 24.30 43.39
CA LEU A 602 40.67 23.65 42.32
C LEU A 602 39.19 23.96 42.42
N ASP A 603 38.59 24.22 41.28
CA ASP A 603 37.15 24.43 41.14
C ASP A 603 36.65 24.00 39.75
N ASP A 604 35.34 23.88 39.57
CA ASP A 604 34.66 23.56 38.29
C ASP A 604 35.24 22.34 37.54
N VAL A 605 35.54 21.26 38.27
CA VAL A 605 36.13 20.04 37.73
C VAL A 605 35.08 19.21 37.00
N THR A 606 35.24 19.09 35.69
CA THR A 606 34.27 18.55 34.75
C THR A 606 34.90 17.50 33.85
N LEU A 607 34.28 16.33 33.69
CA LEU A 607 34.59 15.33 32.65
C LEU A 607 33.40 15.18 31.70
N THR A 608 33.52 15.79 30.53
CA THR A 608 32.43 15.82 29.55
C THR A 608 32.69 14.82 28.43
N VAL A 609 31.69 14.00 28.11
CA VAL A 609 31.74 13.03 26.99
C VAL A 609 30.72 13.35 25.92
N GLN A 610 31.04 13.02 24.65
CA GLN A 610 30.14 13.17 23.51
C GLN A 610 29.83 11.84 22.86
#